data_AF-A0A822G4Z9-F1
#
_entry.id   AF-A0A822G4Z9-F1
#
_cell.length_a   1.000
_cell.length_b   1.000
_cell.length_c   1.000
_cell.angle_alpha   90.00
_cell.angle_beta   90.00
_cell.angle_gamma   90.00
#
_symmetry.space_group_name_H-M   'P 1'
#
loop_
_entity.id
_entity.type
_entity.pdbx_description
1 polymer ?
#
loop_
_entity_poly.entity_id
_entity_poly.type
_entity_poly.pdbx_seq_one_letter_code
_entity_poly.pdbx_strand_id
1 'polypeptide(L)'
;MGTFTKSFGSAGGYIAGKKSLIDYIRVHSHYACYSSSMLAPIVYQIISALNIIMGRDGTDNGQKRIQQLARNVHYFRRQRIDMGFVVYGNKDSAVVP
;
A
#
# COMPACT_ATOMS: atom_id res chain seq x y z
N MET A 1 -0.85 1.22 -10.85
CA MET A 1 0.19 2.07 -10.23
C MET A 1 -0.03 2.06 -8.73
N GLY A 2 1.03 2.13 -7.93
CA GLY A 2 0.95 2.24 -6.47
C GLY A 2 2.04 3.13 -5.91
N THR A 3 1.99 3.37 -4.59
CA THR A 3 2.95 4.21 -3.86
C THR A 3 3.52 3.48 -2.66
N PHE A 4 4.77 3.78 -2.31
CA PHE A 4 5.44 3.25 -1.13
C PHE A 4 5.35 4.20 0.09
N THR A 5 4.74 5.38 -0.05
CA THR A 5 4.71 6.42 1.01
C THR A 5 3.62 6.25 2.07
N LYS A 6 2.71 5.29 1.89
CA LYS A 6 1.57 5.07 2.79
C LYS A 6 1.77 3.82 3.63
N SER A 7 1.05 2.76 3.30
CA SER A 7 1.05 1.49 4.05
C SER A 7 2.43 0.83 4.14
N PHE A 8 3.35 1.14 3.24
CA PHE A 8 4.72 0.62 3.23
C PHE A 8 5.70 1.47 4.05
N GLY A 9 5.29 2.66 4.50
CA GLY A 9 6.08 3.54 5.38
C GLY A 9 7.41 4.02 4.80
N SER A 10 7.57 4.04 3.48
CA SER A 10 8.85 4.33 2.80
C SER A 10 8.70 5.46 1.76
N ALA A 11 9.46 5.47 0.67
CA ALA A 11 9.41 6.51 -0.36
C ALA A 11 9.29 5.97 -1.79
N GLY A 12 8.71 6.78 -2.68
CA GLY A 12 8.58 6.49 -4.11
C GLY A 12 7.26 5.82 -4.52
N GLY A 13 7.24 5.28 -5.73
CA GLY A 13 6.08 4.63 -6.32
C GLY A 13 6.48 3.59 -7.36
N TYR A 14 5.47 2.86 -7.84
CA TYR A 14 5.69 1.75 -8.78
C TYR A 14 4.55 1.62 -9.79
N ILE A 15 4.90 1.06 -10.94
CA ILE A 15 3.97 0.57 -11.96
C ILE A 15 4.27 -0.92 -12.14
N ALA A 16 3.23 -1.73 -12.10
CA ALA A 16 3.30 -3.16 -12.37
C ALA A 16 2.37 -3.48 -13.55
N GLY A 17 2.80 -4.38 -14.44
CA GLY A 17 2.08 -4.71 -15.66
C GLY A 17 2.85 -5.73 -16.49
N LYS A 18 2.37 -5.97 -17.73
CA LYS A 18 3.05 -6.87 -18.68
C LYS A 18 4.48 -6.39 -18.93
N LYS A 19 5.41 -7.34 -19.12
CA LYS A 19 6.82 -7.03 -19.37
C LYS A 19 7.01 -6.04 -20.53
N SER A 20 6.31 -6.26 -21.65
CA SER A 20 6.37 -5.37 -22.83
C SER A 20 5.98 -3.92 -22.51
N LEU A 21 4.98 -3.72 -21.64
CA LEU A 21 4.58 -2.38 -21.18
C LEU A 21 5.65 -1.75 -20.29
N ILE A 22 6.20 -2.51 -19.34
CA ILE A 22 7.23 -2.00 -18.42
C ILE A 22 8.52 -1.68 -19.17
N ASP A 23 8.94 -2.53 -20.12
CA ASP A 23 10.11 -2.29 -20.98
C ASP A 23 9.90 -1.02 -21.81
N TYR A 24 8.73 -0.86 -22.43
CA TYR A 24 8.38 0.34 -23.18
C TYR A 24 8.50 1.60 -22.32
N ILE A 25 7.90 1.60 -21.12
CA ILE A 25 7.97 2.74 -20.19
C ILE A 25 9.41 3.03 -19.75
N ARG A 26 10.23 2.00 -19.49
CA ARG A 26 11.63 2.18 -19.08
C ARG A 26 12.50 2.87 -20.14
N VAL A 27 12.20 2.64 -21.42
CA VAL A 27 12.96 3.23 -22.54
C VAL A 27 12.42 4.60 -22.93
N HIS A 28 11.10 4.83 -22.83
CA HIS A 28 10.46 6.03 -23.37
C HIS A 28 10.07 7.08 -22.30
N SER A 29 10.11 6.73 -21.01
CA SER A 29 9.80 7.67 -19.95
C SER A 29 11.00 8.54 -19.60
N HIS A 30 10.83 9.86 -19.70
CA HIS A 30 11.82 10.83 -19.25
C HIS A 30 12.27 10.57 -17.81
N TYR A 31 11.34 10.21 -16.93
CA TYR A 31 11.65 9.87 -15.55
C TYR A 31 12.55 8.62 -15.45
N ALA A 32 12.32 7.59 -16.27
CA ALA A 32 13.13 6.38 -16.22
C ALA A 32 14.57 6.60 -16.74
N CYS A 33 14.76 7.52 -17.69
CA CYS A 33 16.07 7.80 -18.28
C CYS A 33 16.92 8.78 -17.46
N TYR A 34 16.30 9.79 -16.84
CA TYR A 34 17.04 10.92 -16.25
C TYR A 34 16.90 11.03 -14.72
N SER A 35 16.01 10.27 -14.08
CA SER A 35 15.88 10.30 -12.62
C SER A 35 16.94 9.44 -11.94
N SER A 36 17.39 9.89 -10.78
CA SER A 36 18.21 9.08 -9.86
C SER A 36 17.44 7.84 -9.39
N SER A 37 18.17 6.74 -9.21
CA SER A 37 17.66 5.53 -8.58
C SER A 37 17.29 5.74 -7.12
N MET A 38 16.33 4.95 -6.63
CA MET A 38 15.95 4.94 -5.23
C MET A 38 17.12 4.48 -4.35
N LEU A 39 17.28 5.11 -3.17
CA LEU A 39 18.34 4.76 -2.21
C LEU A 39 18.17 3.32 -1.71
N ALA A 40 19.28 2.58 -1.63
CA ALA A 40 19.30 1.20 -1.14
C ALA A 40 18.56 0.95 0.20
N PRO A 41 18.72 1.78 1.26
CA PRO A 41 17.97 1.58 2.51
C PRO A 41 16.45 1.73 2.35
N ILE A 42 15.99 2.61 1.46
CA ILE A 42 14.56 2.79 1.16
C ILE A 42 14.02 1.54 0.47
N VAL A 43 14.75 1.03 -0.51
CA VAL A 43 14.39 -0.23 -1.21
C VAL A 43 14.34 -1.41 -0.24
N TYR A 44 15.30 -1.51 0.67
CA TYR A 44 15.32 -2.57 1.69
C TYR A 44 14.12 -2.50 2.63
N GLN A 45 13.72 -1.31 3.06
CA GLN A 45 12.52 -1.12 3.89
C GLN A 45 11.25 -1.58 3.15
N ILE A 46 11.12 -1.23 1.86
CA ILE A 46 9.99 -1.64 1.02
C ILE A 46 9.94 -3.17 0.90
N ILE A 47 11.08 -3.81 0.61
CA ILE A 47 11.18 -5.28 0.50
C ILE A 47 10.81 -5.93 1.83
N SER A 48 11.28 -5.37 2.95
CA SER A 48 11.00 -5.88 4.29
C SER A 48 9.50 -5.79 4.62
N ALA A 49 8.86 -4.64 4.35
CA ALA A 49 7.42 -4.46 4.53
C ALA A 49 6.61 -5.44 3.67
N LEU A 50 7.01 -5.63 2.41
CA LEU A 50 6.40 -6.60 1.50
C LEU A 50 6.54 -8.03 2.02
N ASN A 51 7.73 -8.42 2.51
CA ASN A 51 7.94 -9.75 3.08
C ASN A 51 7.05 -10.00 4.29
N ILE A 52 6.91 -9.04 5.21
CA ILE A 52 6.01 -9.14 6.36
C ILE A 52 4.54 -9.25 5.91
N ILE A 53 4.11 -8.42 4.95
CA ILE A 53 2.73 -8.44 4.43
C ILE A 53 2.40 -9.78 3.79
N MET A 54 3.35 -10.37 3.07
CA MET A 54 3.19 -11.67 2.40
C MET A 54 3.48 -12.88 3.29
N GLY A 55 3.87 -12.69 4.56
CA GLY A 55 4.28 -13.77 5.47
C GLY A 55 5.57 -14.49 5.06
N ARG A 56 6.41 -13.87 4.21
CA ARG A 56 7.70 -14.41 3.77
C ARG A 56 8.80 -14.26 4.82
N ASP A 57 8.54 -13.49 5.86
CA ASP A 57 9.38 -13.39 7.06
C ASP A 57 9.17 -14.57 8.04
N GLY A 58 8.31 -15.53 7.69
CA GLY A 58 7.97 -16.67 8.53
C GLY A 58 6.95 -16.36 9.63
N THR A 59 6.37 -15.15 9.63
CA THR A 59 5.36 -14.73 10.60
C THR A 59 4.00 -14.51 9.93
N ASP A 60 2.94 -14.38 10.75
CA ASP A 60 1.59 -14.02 10.30
C ASP A 60 1.25 -12.54 10.61
N ASN A 61 2.26 -11.73 10.96
CA ASN A 61 2.07 -10.35 11.41
C ASN A 61 1.38 -9.49 10.36
N GLY A 62 1.74 -9.63 9.08
CA GLY A 62 1.09 -8.91 7.98
C GLY A 62 -0.40 -9.20 7.89
N GLN A 63 -0.76 -10.49 7.87
CA GLN A 63 -2.16 -10.95 7.84
C GLN A 63 -2.93 -10.45 9.06
N LYS A 64 -2.37 -10.61 10.28
CA LYS A 64 -3.00 -10.15 11.53
C LYS A 64 -3.31 -8.65 11.49
N ARG A 65 -2.37 -7.83 11.01
CA ARG A 65 -2.56 -6.36 10.89
C ARG A 65 -3.65 -6.00 9.90
N ILE A 66 -3.69 -6.66 8.73
CA ILE A 66 -4.74 -6.42 7.72
C ILE A 66 -6.12 -6.80 8.27
N GLN A 67 -6.24 -7.95 8.93
CA GLN A 67 -7.50 -8.36 9.55
C GLN A 67 -7.93 -7.44 10.68
N GLN A 68 -6.98 -6.99 11.51
CA GLN A 68 -7.27 -6.03 12.58
C GLN A 68 -7.75 -4.69 12.00
N LEU A 69 -7.12 -4.20 10.93
CA LEU A 69 -7.55 -2.99 10.25
C LEU A 69 -9.00 -3.11 9.76
N ALA A 70 -9.35 -4.20 9.07
CA ALA A 70 -10.71 -4.44 8.61
C ALA A 70 -11.73 -4.47 9.77
N ARG A 71 -11.41 -5.17 10.87
CA ARG A 71 -12.26 -5.19 12.08
C ARG A 71 -12.45 -3.80 12.67
N ASN A 72 -11.37 -3.03 12.82
CA ASN A 72 -11.41 -1.69 13.39
C ASN A 72 -12.25 -0.74 12.53
N VAL A 73 -12.13 -0.83 11.21
CA VAL A 73 -12.89 -0.03 10.25
C VAL A 73 -14.38 -0.30 10.38
N HIS A 74 -14.80 -1.57 10.37
CA HIS A 74 -16.21 -1.91 10.52
C HIS A 74 -16.76 -1.51 11.88
N TYR A 75 -15.99 -1.72 12.95
CA TYR A 75 -16.36 -1.33 14.29
C TYR A 75 -16.57 0.19 14.37
N PHE A 76 -15.59 0.98 13.93
CA PHE A 76 -15.67 2.44 13.98
C PHE A 76 -16.84 2.98 13.17
N ARG A 77 -17.04 2.49 11.95
CA ARG A 77 -18.18 2.89 11.11
C ARG A 77 -19.52 2.58 11.77
N ARG A 78 -19.69 1.38 12.33
CA ARG A 78 -20.92 1.01 13.04
C ARG A 78 -21.19 1.95 14.20
N GLN A 79 -20.18 2.19 15.04
CA GLN A 79 -20.32 3.08 16.19
C GLN A 79 -20.69 4.51 15.79
N ARG A 80 -20.19 5.03 14.65
CA ARG A 80 -20.61 6.34 14.14
C ARG A 80 -22.06 6.37 13.69
N ILE A 81 -22.51 5.34 12.98
CA ILE A 81 -23.92 5.22 12.54
C ILE A 81 -24.85 5.11 13.75
N ASP A 82 -24.50 4.28 14.73
CA ASP A 82 -25.30 4.09 15.95
C ASP A 82 -25.45 5.40 16.76
N MET A 83 -24.48 6.32 16.64
CA MET A 83 -24.51 7.66 17.24
C MET A 83 -25.25 8.70 16.38
N GLY A 84 -25.85 8.30 15.26
CA GLY A 84 -26.61 9.20 14.37
C GLY A 84 -25.78 9.99 13.36
N PHE A 85 -24.48 9.70 13.20
CA PHE A 85 -23.67 10.34 12.16
C PHE A 85 -23.97 9.74 10.78
N VAL A 86 -23.97 10.61 9.77
CA VAL A 86 -23.98 10.17 8.36
C VAL A 86 -22.56 9.80 7.96
N VAL A 87 -22.34 8.53 7.62
CA VAL A 87 -21.01 8.01 7.27
C VAL A 87 -20.93 7.76 5.77
N TYR A 88 -20.00 8.45 5.10
CA TYR A 88 -19.81 8.34 3.65
C TYR A 88 -18.80 7.25 3.24
N GLY A 89 -18.74 6.96 1.94
CA GLY A 89 -17.77 6.03 1.35
C GLY A 89 -18.12 4.55 1.50
N ASN A 90 -17.26 3.70 0.93
CA ASN A 90 -17.44 2.25 0.95
C ASN A 90 -17.29 1.67 2.36
N LYS A 91 -18.15 0.71 2.74
CA LYS A 91 -18.14 0.02 4.04
C LYS A 91 -16.82 -0.67 4.38
N ASP A 92 -16.12 -1.16 3.37
CA ASP A 92 -14.88 -1.92 3.48
C ASP A 92 -13.64 -1.03 3.25
N SER A 93 -13.83 0.26 2.99
CA SER A 93 -12.75 1.24 2.90
C SER A 93 -12.16 1.52 4.28
N ALA A 94 -10.83 1.48 4.38
CA ALA A 94 -10.12 1.89 5.59
C ALA A 94 -10.22 3.39 5.89
N VAL A 95 -10.70 4.19 4.94
CA VAL A 95 -10.98 5.62 5.09
C VAL A 95 -12.47 5.80 5.41
N VAL A 96 -12.75 6.51 6.51
CA VAL A 96 -14.09 6.90 6.97
C VAL A 96 -14.16 8.42 6.97
N PRO A 97 -14.66 9.05 5.89
CA PRO A 97 -14.79 10.50 5.78
C PRO A 97 -15.87 11.07 6.69
#